data_AF-A0A7S3G576-F1
#
_entry.id   AF-A0A7S3G576-F1
#
_cell.length_a   1.000
_cell.length_b   1.000
_cell.length_c   1.000
_cell.angle_alpha   90.00
_cell.angle_beta   90.00
_cell.angle_gamma   90.00
#
_symmetry.space_group_name_H-M   'P 1'
#
loop_
_entity.id
_entity.type
_entity.pdbx_description
1 polymer ?
#
loop_
_entity_poly.entity_id
_entity_poly.type
_entity_poly.pdbx_seq_one_letter_code
_entity_poly.pdbx_strand_id
1 'polypeptide(L)'
;GHSVYVVPAFDRIMANGPLPSSKEELRNSVKTGVIMPAAAMKFFGAHSPTKYSQWFKTNSTYTVEYQDGYEPYFVAKRSLLPPFSPLFEGYGSDKSSMAWMLARRKYTFAVLPRPFIFHRAHAEGGWVSTYNWTRVMLDTRYFELSTEHRLCLERV
;
A
#
# COMPACT_ATOMS: atom_id res chain seq x y z
N GLY A 1 -17.33 -9.63 -7.79
CA GLY A 1 -16.79 -8.52 -6.97
C GLY A 1 -15.76 -7.76 -7.76
N HIS A 2 -15.47 -6.51 -7.39
CA HIS A 2 -14.37 -5.75 -8.02
C HIS A 2 -13.02 -6.17 -7.42
N SER A 3 -11.94 -5.98 -8.17
CA SER A 3 -10.58 -6.34 -7.74
C SER A 3 -9.62 -5.18 -7.96
N VAL A 4 -8.66 -5.07 -7.04
CA VAL A 4 -7.43 -4.30 -7.24
C VAL A 4 -6.25 -5.26 -7.33
N TYR A 5 -5.31 -4.97 -8.22
CA TYR A 5 -4.15 -5.81 -8.46
C TYR A 5 -2.95 -5.24 -7.74
N VAL A 6 -2.63 -5.79 -6.57
CA VAL A 6 -1.54 -5.34 -5.71
C VAL A 6 -0.20 -5.67 -6.37
N VAL A 7 0.69 -4.68 -6.43
CA VAL A 7 2.06 -4.80 -6.90
C VAL A 7 2.98 -4.71 -5.68
N PRO A 8 3.70 -5.78 -5.32
CA PRO A 8 4.63 -5.74 -4.20
C PRO A 8 5.71 -4.67 -4.39
N ALA A 9 6.00 -3.96 -3.30
CA ALA A 9 6.91 -2.84 -3.29
C ALA A 9 8.08 -3.12 -2.35
N PHE A 10 9.25 -2.62 -2.72
CA PHE A 10 10.48 -2.84 -1.98
C PHE A 10 11.24 -1.53 -1.79
N ASP A 11 11.78 -1.32 -0.60
CA ASP A 11 12.68 -0.22 -0.32
C ASP A 11 14.11 -0.66 -0.60
N ARG A 12 14.84 0.21 -1.30
CA ARG A 12 16.27 0.05 -1.49
C ARG A 12 17.02 0.88 -0.46
N ILE A 13 17.73 0.22 0.45
CA ILE A 13 18.42 0.86 1.58
C ILE A 13 19.69 1.58 1.12
N MET A 14 20.41 1.02 0.15
CA MET A 14 21.68 1.58 -0.37
C MET A 14 21.58 1.95 -1.84
N ALA A 15 22.01 3.18 -2.18
CA ALA A 15 21.76 3.79 -3.49
C ALA A 15 22.59 3.23 -4.67
N ASN A 16 23.63 2.42 -4.43
CA ASN A 16 24.63 2.09 -5.44
C ASN A 16 24.43 0.71 -6.06
N GLY A 17 24.48 0.61 -7.40
CA GLY A 17 24.36 -0.63 -8.18
C GLY A 17 23.07 -0.79 -9.00
N PRO A 18 22.99 -1.81 -9.89
CA PRO A 18 21.79 -2.10 -10.67
C PRO A 18 20.64 -2.58 -9.77
N LEU A 19 19.40 -2.28 -10.17
CA LEU A 19 18.21 -2.86 -9.54
C LEU A 19 17.98 -4.28 -10.08
N PRO A 20 17.51 -5.21 -9.23
CA PRO A 20 17.06 -6.51 -9.69
C PRO A 20 15.99 -6.38 -10.77
N SER A 21 16.19 -7.07 -11.89
CA SER A 21 15.24 -7.14 -12.99
C SER A 21 14.34 -8.37 -12.92
N SER A 22 14.73 -9.36 -12.12
CA SER A 22 13.99 -10.60 -11.90
C SER A 22 13.67 -10.83 -10.43
N LYS A 23 12.61 -11.61 -10.18
CA LYS A 23 12.19 -12.02 -8.85
C LYS A 23 13.25 -12.88 -8.13
N GLU A 24 14.08 -13.57 -8.89
CA GLU A 24 15.18 -14.39 -8.37
C GLU A 24 16.37 -13.53 -7.91
N GLU A 25 16.79 -12.56 -8.73
CA GLU A 25 17.77 -11.54 -8.33
C GLU A 25 17.30 -10.80 -7.09
N LEU A 26 16.03 -10.38 -7.07
CA LEU A 26 15.43 -9.68 -5.94
C LEU A 26 15.47 -10.52 -4.67
N ARG A 27 15.19 -11.82 -4.76
CA ARG A 27 15.27 -12.74 -3.61
C ARG A 27 16.68 -12.77 -3.03
N ASN A 28 17.71 -12.77 -3.88
CA ASN A 28 19.09 -12.73 -3.42
C ASN A 28 19.43 -11.39 -2.76
N SER A 29 18.99 -10.26 -3.33
CA SER A 29 19.18 -8.93 -2.74
C SER A 29 18.46 -8.73 -1.40
N VAL A 30 17.32 -9.39 -1.19
CA VAL A 30 16.62 -9.39 0.11
C VAL A 30 17.40 -10.21 1.14
N LYS A 31 17.97 -11.36 0.75
CA LYS A 31 18.80 -12.18 1.66
C LYS A 31 20.07 -11.46 2.12
N THR A 32 20.67 -10.64 1.25
CA THR A 32 21.86 -9.84 1.60
C THR A 32 21.53 -8.58 2.39
N GLY A 33 20.24 -8.28 2.60
CA GLY A 33 19.79 -7.12 3.36
C GLY A 33 19.95 -5.79 2.62
N VAL A 34 20.21 -5.77 1.31
CA VAL A 34 20.34 -4.52 0.52
C VAL A 34 18.97 -3.95 0.16
N ILE A 35 17.97 -4.82 0.05
CA ILE A 35 16.59 -4.51 -0.31
C ILE A 35 15.67 -5.14 0.74
N MET A 36 14.59 -4.45 1.09
CA MET A 36 13.58 -4.95 2.01
C MET A 36 12.17 -4.66 1.48
N PRO A 37 11.11 -5.32 1.98
CA PRO A 37 9.75 -4.90 1.73
C PRO A 37 9.54 -3.41 2.06
N ALA A 38 8.71 -2.74 1.28
CA ALA A 38 8.48 -1.30 1.44
C ALA A 38 8.00 -0.95 2.86
N ALA A 39 8.50 0.17 3.36
CA ALA A 39 8.29 0.70 4.70
C ALA A 39 8.63 -0.26 5.86
N ALA A 40 9.35 -1.37 5.63
CA ALA A 40 9.63 -2.37 6.66
C ALA A 40 10.38 -1.79 7.88
N MET A 41 11.20 -0.76 7.68
CA MET A 41 11.90 -0.05 8.78
C MET A 41 11.07 1.02 9.49
N LYS A 42 10.08 1.63 8.81
CA LYS A 42 9.30 2.74 9.37
C LYS A 42 8.01 2.24 10.00
N PHE A 43 7.26 1.42 9.28
CA PHE A 43 6.00 0.86 9.72
C PHE A 43 5.73 -0.45 8.98
N PHE A 44 6.25 -1.55 9.52
CA PHE A 44 6.14 -2.89 8.93
C PHE A 44 4.67 -3.28 8.60
N GLY A 45 3.72 -2.82 9.42
CA GLY A 45 2.29 -3.04 9.22
C GLY A 45 1.76 -2.56 7.85
N ALA A 46 2.30 -1.47 7.31
CA ALA A 46 1.79 -0.86 6.07
C ALA A 46 1.86 -1.76 4.85
N HIS A 47 2.80 -2.70 4.76
CA HIS A 47 2.91 -3.58 3.59
C HIS A 47 2.84 -5.07 3.93
N SER A 48 2.93 -5.45 5.21
CA SER A 48 2.89 -6.85 5.65
C SER A 48 1.71 -7.70 5.14
N PRO A 49 0.48 -7.16 4.93
CA PRO A 49 -0.65 -7.94 4.39
C PRO A 49 -0.39 -8.52 3.00
N THR A 50 0.59 -7.97 2.26
CA THR A 50 1.04 -8.50 0.97
C THR A 50 1.65 -9.91 1.07
N LYS A 51 2.06 -10.38 2.26
CA LYS A 51 2.64 -11.72 2.47
C LYS A 51 3.86 -12.02 1.58
N TYR A 52 4.91 -11.20 1.67
CA TYR A 52 6.13 -11.31 0.85
C TYR A 52 6.78 -12.71 0.84
N SER A 53 6.78 -13.45 1.95
CA SER A 53 7.30 -14.83 1.98
C SER A 53 6.52 -15.78 1.08
N GLN A 54 5.20 -15.61 0.98
CA GLN A 54 4.36 -16.33 0.01
C GLN A 54 4.63 -15.80 -1.40
N TRP A 55 4.71 -14.48 -1.57
CA TRP A 55 5.00 -13.86 -2.86
C TRP A 55 6.25 -14.48 -3.48
N PHE A 56 7.38 -14.53 -2.77
CA PHE A 56 8.62 -15.07 -3.32
C PHE A 56 8.50 -16.53 -3.81
N LYS A 57 7.61 -17.34 -3.24
CA LYS A 57 7.45 -18.78 -3.53
C LYS A 57 6.44 -19.09 -4.64
N THR A 58 5.54 -18.16 -4.97
CA THR A 58 4.45 -18.42 -5.92
C THR A 58 4.72 -17.82 -7.31
N ASN A 59 4.21 -18.49 -8.35
CA ASN A 59 4.08 -17.96 -9.71
C ASN A 59 2.64 -17.61 -10.09
N SER A 60 1.70 -17.83 -9.17
CA SER A 60 0.27 -17.59 -9.34
C SER A 60 -0.18 -16.42 -8.48
N THR A 61 -1.13 -15.64 -8.99
CA THR A 61 -1.84 -14.60 -8.24
C THR A 61 -2.54 -15.21 -7.02
N TYR A 62 -2.54 -14.51 -5.90
CA TYR A 62 -3.24 -14.91 -4.68
C TYR A 62 -3.93 -13.71 -4.05
N THR A 63 -4.96 -13.98 -3.27
CA THR A 63 -5.72 -12.95 -2.56
C THR A 63 -5.19 -12.75 -1.16
N VAL A 64 -5.22 -11.50 -0.70
CA VAL A 64 -4.91 -11.15 0.69
C VAL A 64 -6.10 -10.44 1.31
N GLU A 65 -6.25 -10.59 2.62
CA GLU A 65 -7.23 -9.85 3.38
C GLU A 65 -6.68 -8.46 3.71
N TYR A 66 -7.57 -7.48 3.73
CA TYR A 66 -7.24 -6.15 4.22
C TYR A 66 -6.90 -6.22 5.72
N GLN A 67 -5.94 -5.40 6.14
CA GLN A 67 -5.62 -5.14 7.54
C GLN A 67 -5.50 -3.63 7.74
N ASP A 68 -5.82 -3.15 8.94
CA ASP A 68 -5.81 -1.73 9.24
C ASP A 68 -4.41 -1.14 9.00
N GLY A 69 -4.37 0.03 8.35
CA GLY A 69 -3.13 0.68 7.96
C GLY A 69 -2.43 0.08 6.73
N TYR A 70 -3.04 -0.88 6.01
CA TYR A 70 -2.46 -1.42 4.77
C TYR A 70 -2.34 -0.32 3.69
N GLU A 71 -1.14 -0.14 3.14
CA GLU A 71 -0.79 0.85 2.12
C GLU A 71 -0.26 0.20 0.83
N PRO A 72 -1.04 -0.64 0.13
CA PRO A 72 -0.58 -1.29 -1.09
C PRO A 72 -0.38 -0.30 -2.23
N TYR A 73 0.64 -0.57 -3.05
CA TYR A 73 0.60 -0.13 -4.44
C TYR A 73 -0.26 -1.10 -5.24
N PHE A 74 -1.19 -0.59 -6.05
CA PHE A 74 -2.06 -1.43 -6.85
C PHE A 74 -2.42 -0.79 -8.19
N VAL A 75 -2.85 -1.63 -9.13
CA VAL A 75 -3.41 -1.22 -10.42
C VAL A 75 -4.89 -1.61 -10.43
N ALA A 76 -5.75 -0.71 -10.93
CA ALA A 76 -7.17 -0.96 -11.08
C ALA A 76 -7.76 -0.10 -12.21
N LYS A 77 -8.93 -0.50 -12.72
CA LYS A 77 -9.67 0.32 -13.68
C LYS A 77 -10.23 1.56 -12.98
N ARG A 78 -9.76 2.75 -13.36
CA ARG A 78 -10.14 4.02 -12.73
C ARG A 78 -11.65 4.21 -12.57
N SER A 79 -12.42 3.84 -13.59
CA SER A 79 -13.89 3.99 -13.57
C SER A 79 -14.60 3.08 -12.56
N LEU A 80 -13.89 2.13 -11.93
CA LEU A 80 -14.42 1.29 -10.87
C LEU A 80 -14.03 1.82 -9.48
N LEU A 81 -12.94 2.60 -9.37
CA LEU A 81 -12.45 3.07 -8.08
C LEU A 81 -13.37 4.15 -7.49
N PRO A 82 -13.57 4.16 -6.16
CA PRO A 82 -14.16 5.31 -5.49
C PRO A 82 -13.26 6.54 -5.68
N PRO A 83 -13.82 7.76 -5.62
CA PRO A 83 -13.02 8.98 -5.70
C PRO A 83 -12.06 9.06 -4.50
N PHE A 84 -10.90 9.68 -4.74
CA PHE A 84 -9.97 10.04 -3.67
C PHE A 84 -10.58 11.15 -2.80
N SER A 85 -10.37 11.07 -1.49
CA SER A 85 -10.87 12.08 -0.55
C SER A 85 -9.87 13.24 -0.43
N PRO A 86 -10.28 14.50 -0.69
CA PRO A 86 -9.41 15.67 -0.53
C PRO A 86 -8.86 15.86 0.88
N LEU A 87 -9.48 15.22 1.89
CA LEU A 87 -8.97 15.20 3.27
C LEU A 87 -7.54 14.65 3.39
N PHE A 88 -7.08 13.85 2.42
CA PHE A 88 -5.73 13.27 2.42
C PHE A 88 -4.79 13.92 1.40
N GLU A 89 -5.14 15.11 0.90
CA GLU A 89 -4.24 15.91 0.07
C GLU A 89 -3.05 16.45 0.89
N GLY A 90 -1.89 16.50 0.24
CA GLY A 90 -0.61 16.95 0.81
C GLY A 90 0.22 15.79 1.35
N TYR A 91 -0.17 15.22 2.49
CA TYR A 91 0.57 14.13 3.14
C TYR A 91 -0.28 13.38 4.18
N GLY A 92 0.02 12.11 4.41
CA GLY A 92 -0.58 11.27 5.45
C GLY A 92 -1.89 10.58 5.06
N SER A 93 -2.02 9.31 5.43
CA SER A 93 -3.21 8.46 5.22
C SER A 93 -3.72 8.35 3.78
N ASP A 94 -2.93 8.74 2.77
CA ASP A 94 -3.32 8.77 1.37
C ASP A 94 -3.63 7.35 0.81
N LYS A 95 -2.69 6.42 0.98
CA LYS A 95 -2.77 5.04 0.49
C LYS A 95 -3.67 4.19 1.39
N SER A 96 -3.52 4.35 2.71
CA SER A 96 -4.28 3.57 3.70
C SER A 96 -5.77 3.91 3.69
N SER A 97 -6.16 5.17 3.51
CA SER A 97 -7.58 5.54 3.38
C SER A 97 -8.23 4.94 2.14
N MET A 98 -7.53 4.93 1.00
CA MET A 98 -8.00 4.31 -0.24
C MET A 98 -8.13 2.79 -0.05
N ALA A 99 -7.14 2.12 0.53
CA ALA A 99 -7.20 0.68 0.80
C ALA A 99 -8.34 0.32 1.76
N TRP A 100 -8.53 1.11 2.82
CA TRP A 100 -9.64 0.96 3.75
C TRP A 100 -10.99 1.07 3.02
N MET A 101 -11.15 2.10 2.18
CA MET A 101 -12.36 2.36 1.39
C MET A 101 -12.71 1.20 0.46
N LEU A 102 -11.70 0.63 -0.21
CA LEU A 102 -11.84 -0.53 -1.08
C LEU A 102 -12.26 -1.78 -0.30
N ALA A 103 -11.67 -1.99 0.89
CA ALA A 103 -12.03 -3.10 1.76
C ALA A 103 -13.48 -3.03 2.24
N ARG A 104 -13.97 -1.85 2.64
CA ARG A 104 -15.38 -1.64 3.02
C ARG A 104 -16.35 -1.90 1.87
N ARG A 105 -15.91 -1.62 0.64
CA ARG A 105 -16.63 -1.95 -0.61
C ARG A 105 -16.41 -3.38 -1.11
N LYS A 106 -15.80 -4.25 -0.29
CA LYS A 106 -15.58 -5.68 -0.58
C LYS A 106 -14.77 -5.92 -1.86
N TYR A 107 -13.81 -5.05 -2.15
CA TYR A 107 -12.83 -5.29 -3.19
C TYR A 107 -11.94 -6.47 -2.83
N THR A 108 -11.57 -7.25 -3.84
CA THR A 108 -10.54 -8.28 -3.70
C THR A 108 -9.16 -7.68 -3.94
N PHE A 109 -8.25 -7.89 -2.99
CA PHE A 109 -6.84 -7.52 -3.13
C PHE A 109 -6.06 -8.71 -3.71
N ALA A 110 -5.83 -8.68 -5.03
CA ALA A 110 -5.15 -9.75 -5.76
C ALA A 110 -3.67 -9.38 -5.96
N VAL A 111 -2.76 -10.07 -5.29
CA VAL A 111 -1.31 -9.82 -5.39
C VAL A 111 -0.76 -10.44 -6.66
N LEU A 112 -0.19 -9.60 -7.53
CA LEU A 112 0.42 -10.05 -8.77
C LEU A 112 1.75 -10.77 -8.50
N PRO A 113 2.00 -11.95 -9.10
CA PRO A 113 3.14 -12.78 -8.73
C PRO A 113 4.45 -12.37 -9.39
N ARG A 114 4.42 -11.56 -10.45
CA ARG A 114 5.62 -11.22 -11.24
C ARG A 114 6.07 -9.76 -11.12
N PRO A 115 5.20 -8.74 -11.34
CA PRO A 115 5.65 -7.37 -11.25
C PRO A 115 5.97 -7.01 -9.81
N PHE A 116 6.97 -6.15 -9.64
CA PHE A 116 7.34 -5.52 -8.40
C PHE A 116 7.87 -4.11 -8.71
N ILE A 117 7.85 -3.25 -7.71
CA ILE A 117 8.36 -1.89 -7.82
C ILE A 117 9.36 -1.60 -6.71
N PHE A 118 10.19 -0.59 -6.94
CA PHE A 118 11.12 -0.09 -5.94
C PHE A 118 10.75 1.32 -5.54
N HIS A 119 10.69 1.56 -4.23
CA HIS A 119 10.84 2.90 -3.68
C HIS A 119 12.34 3.19 -3.56
N ARG A 120 12.77 4.25 -4.24
CA ARG A 120 14.14 4.74 -4.11
C ARG A 120 14.20 5.57 -2.83
N ALA A 121 15.00 5.14 -1.86
CA ALA A 121 15.25 5.95 -0.67
C ALA A 121 15.74 7.34 -1.09
N HIS A 122 15.06 8.36 -0.59
CA HIS A 122 15.35 9.76 -0.81
C HIS A 122 15.11 10.51 0.50
N ALA A 123 15.75 11.68 0.65
CA ALA A 123 15.44 12.56 1.76
C ALA A 123 13.94 12.90 1.77
N GLU A 124 13.38 13.08 2.96
CA GLU A 124 12.00 13.52 3.07
C GLU A 124 11.86 14.92 2.48
N GLY A 125 10.76 15.17 1.78
CA GLY A 125 10.47 16.52 1.30
C GLY A 125 10.24 17.46 2.47
N GLY A 126 10.56 18.74 2.30
CA GLY A 126 10.43 19.74 3.38
C GLY A 126 9.00 19.90 3.93
N TRP A 127 7.98 19.41 3.22
CA TRP A 127 6.59 19.37 3.66
C TRP A 127 6.31 18.29 4.72
N VAL A 128 7.20 17.31 4.92
CA VAL A 128 7.02 16.26 5.94
C VAL A 128 7.22 16.84 7.35
N SER A 129 8.22 17.72 7.53
CA SER A 129 8.55 18.30 8.84
C SER A 129 7.57 19.37 9.31
N THR A 130 6.76 19.93 8.41
CA THR A 130 5.74 20.95 8.72
C THR A 130 4.34 20.34 8.91
N TYR A 131 4.23 19.02 8.88
CA TYR A 131 2.95 18.34 8.85
C TYR A 131 2.25 18.27 10.21
N ASN A 132 0.93 18.48 10.22
CA ASN A 132 0.09 18.41 11.42
C ASN A 132 -0.50 17.00 11.60
N TRP A 133 0.12 16.18 12.45
CA TRP A 133 -0.36 14.83 12.76
C TRP A 133 -1.76 14.79 13.37
N THR A 134 -2.13 15.80 14.16
CA THR A 134 -3.49 15.91 14.71
C THR A 134 -4.52 16.02 13.59
N ARG A 135 -4.23 16.78 12.53
CA ARG A 135 -5.08 16.87 11.33
C ARG A 135 -5.24 15.51 10.67
N VAL A 136 -4.16 14.74 10.45
CA VAL A 136 -4.27 13.38 9.87
C VAL A 136 -5.14 12.46 10.69
N MET A 137 -4.94 12.43 12.01
CA MET A 137 -5.70 11.54 12.87
C MET A 137 -7.19 11.89 12.88
N LEU A 138 -7.53 13.18 12.99
CA LEU A 138 -8.91 13.65 12.95
C LEU A 138 -9.56 13.41 11.59
N ASP A 139 -8.87 13.74 10.50
CA ASP A 139 -9.38 13.54 9.13
C ASP A 139 -9.57 12.05 8.82
N THR A 140 -8.63 11.19 9.23
CA THR A 140 -8.75 9.73 9.08
C THR A 140 -9.97 9.23 9.82
N ARG A 141 -10.14 9.62 11.10
CA ARG A 141 -11.27 9.16 11.91
C ARG A 141 -12.61 9.67 11.40
N TYR A 142 -12.66 10.94 10.99
CA TYR A 142 -13.85 11.53 10.39
C TYR A 142 -14.22 10.83 9.07
N PHE A 143 -13.24 10.56 8.22
CA PHE A 143 -13.43 9.85 6.96
C PHE A 143 -14.01 8.44 7.17
N GLU A 144 -13.46 7.68 8.11
CA GLU A 144 -13.94 6.33 8.44
C GLU A 144 -15.39 6.36 8.95
N LEU A 145 -15.67 7.16 9.98
CA LEU A 145 -17.00 7.24 10.59
C LEU A 145 -18.05 7.74 9.60
N SER A 146 -17.74 8.80 8.85
CA SER A 146 -18.67 9.35 7.86
C SER A 146 -18.92 8.37 6.72
N THR A 147 -17.92 7.58 6.34
CA THR A 147 -18.08 6.56 5.28
C THR A 147 -18.91 5.39 5.77
N GLU A 148 -18.66 4.86 6.96
CA GLU A 148 -19.48 3.79 7.53
C GLU A 148 -20.95 4.23 7.66
N HIS A 149 -21.19 5.46 8.13
CA HIS A 149 -22.54 6.01 8.18
C HIS A 149 -23.21 6.02 6.80
N ARG A 150 -22.54 6.53 5.75
CA ARG A 150 -23.06 6.52 4.37
C ARG A 150 -23.32 5.10 3.85
N LEU A 151 -22.37 4.19 4.05
CA LEU A 151 -22.52 2.79 3.62
C LEU A 151 -23.67 2.08 4.34
N CYS A 152 -23.99 2.49 5.57
CA CYS A 152 -25.15 1.98 6.30
C CYS A 152 -26.45 2.48 5.66
N LEU A 153 -26.51 3.77 5.30
CA LEU A 153 -27.68 4.36 4.62
C LEU A 153 -27.90 3.78 3.21
N GLU A 154 -26.84 3.47 2.46
CA GLU A 154 -26.92 2.85 1.13
C GLU A 154 -27.40 1.38 1.15
N ARG A 155 -27.44 0.75 2.33
CA ARG A 155 -27.91 -0.63 2.52
C ARG A 155 -29.38 -0.72 2.95
N VAL A 156 -30.01 0.40 3.25
CA VAL A 156 -31.45 0.55 3.53
C VAL A 156 -32.16 0.90 2.23
#